data_AF-A0A1E5KWC7-F1
#
_entry.id   AF-A0A1E5KWC7-F1
#
_cell.length_a   1.000
_cell.length_b   1.000
_cell.length_c   1.000
_cell.angle_alpha   90.00
_cell.angle_beta   90.00
_cell.angle_gamma   90.00
#
_symmetry.space_group_name_H-M   'P 1'
#
loop_
_entity.id
_entity.type
_entity.pdbx_description
1 polymer ?
#
loop_
_entity_poly.entity_id
_entity_poly.type
_entity_poly.pdbx_seq_one_letter_code
_entity_poly.pdbx_strand_id
1 'polypeptide(L)'
;MKDIHDYEIKRYSMDFVTNELVFKIEKNNNFKKIIFYKVFAYHFSDEMAYSVILDLEERNLDHFFKMNKKLLNDRKNYGWPIMYEDNDELRKKIEESHANYYLMRSSYGMGGWILAESVEIIDS
;
A
#
# COMPACT_ATOMS: atom_id res chain seq x y z
N MET A 1 2.82 2.41 -12.33
CA MET A 1 2.74 3.85 -12.63
C MET A 1 4.15 4.33 -12.90
N LYS A 2 4.53 4.58 -14.17
CA LYS A 2 5.94 4.76 -14.55
C LYS A 2 6.58 6.06 -14.04
N ASP A 3 5.78 7.03 -13.62
CA ASP A 3 6.22 8.39 -13.30
C ASP A 3 6.93 8.55 -11.94
N ILE A 4 7.06 7.44 -11.20
CA ILE A 4 7.73 7.40 -9.88
C ILE A 4 8.86 6.36 -9.82
N HIS A 5 9.26 5.79 -10.97
CA HIS A 5 10.38 4.86 -11.05
C HIS A 5 11.70 5.55 -10.65
N ASP A 6 12.51 4.87 -9.84
CA ASP A 6 13.74 5.36 -9.19
C ASP A 6 13.58 6.54 -8.22
N TYR A 7 12.35 6.88 -7.81
CA TYR A 7 12.21 7.82 -6.73
C TYR A 7 12.56 7.17 -5.40
N GLU A 8 13.33 7.87 -4.58
CA GLU A 8 13.68 7.45 -3.23
C GLU A 8 12.57 7.89 -2.26
N ILE A 9 12.16 6.99 -1.37
CA ILE A 9 11.20 7.27 -0.31
C ILE A 9 11.92 7.99 0.83
N LYS A 10 11.60 9.27 1.02
CA LYS A 10 12.17 10.11 2.08
C LYS A 10 11.37 10.03 3.37
N ARG A 11 10.07 9.82 3.26
CA ARG A 11 9.15 9.71 4.39
C ARG A 11 7.87 9.02 3.94
N TYR A 12 7.24 8.29 4.84
CA TYR A 12 5.82 8.00 4.74
C TYR A 12 5.11 8.31 6.06
N SER A 13 3.81 8.57 6.01
CA SER A 13 2.99 8.83 7.20
C SER A 13 1.55 8.41 6.95
N MET A 14 0.95 7.74 7.92
CA MET A 14 -0.47 7.40 7.95
C MET A 14 -1.21 8.36 8.89
N ASP A 15 -2.25 9.00 8.41
CA ASP A 15 -3.20 9.77 9.23
C ASP A 15 -4.44 8.92 9.49
N PHE A 16 -4.68 8.55 10.75
CA PHE A 16 -5.84 7.72 11.15
C PHE A 16 -7.15 8.50 11.30
N VAL A 17 -7.12 9.83 11.25
CA VAL A 17 -8.31 10.68 11.26
C VAL A 17 -8.87 10.81 9.84
N THR A 18 -8.01 11.06 8.86
CA THR A 18 -8.42 11.17 7.45
C THR A 18 -8.32 9.85 6.67
N ASN A 19 -7.67 8.83 7.24
CA ASN A 19 -7.30 7.59 6.58
C ASN A 19 -6.47 7.82 5.30
N GLU A 20 -5.50 8.72 5.38
CA GLU A 20 -4.60 9.04 4.28
C GLU A 20 -3.19 8.53 4.54
N LEU A 21 -2.64 7.76 3.59
CA LEU A 21 -1.24 7.34 3.61
C LEU A 21 -0.46 8.15 2.59
N VAL A 22 0.50 8.95 3.07
CA VAL A 22 1.27 9.88 2.25
C VAL A 22 2.74 9.49 2.22
N PHE A 23 3.27 9.25 1.03
CA PHE A 23 4.70 9.15 0.77
C PHE A 23 5.24 10.48 0.27
N LYS A 24 6.39 10.90 0.79
CA LYS A 24 7.22 11.94 0.18
C LYS A 24 8.39 11.26 -0.51
N ILE A 25 8.55 11.52 -1.79
CA ILE A 25 9.51 10.85 -2.64
C ILE A 25 10.37 11.87 -3.39
N GLU A 26 11.61 11.52 -3.70
CA GLU A 26 12.56 12.41 -4.37
C GLU A 26 13.38 11.70 -5.45
N LYS A 27 13.60 12.37 -6.59
CA LYS A 27 14.56 11.96 -7.63
C LYS A 27 15.25 13.19 -8.19
N ASN A 28 16.58 13.29 -8.06
CA ASN A 28 17.37 14.41 -8.60
C ASN A 28 16.82 15.81 -8.24
N ASN A 29 16.51 16.05 -6.95
CA ASN A 29 15.86 17.28 -6.44
C ASN A 29 14.43 17.54 -6.96
N ASN A 30 13.81 16.61 -7.68
CA ASN A 30 12.38 16.65 -7.98
C ASN A 30 11.61 15.93 -6.86
N PHE A 31 10.70 16.65 -6.21
CA PHE A 31 9.89 16.13 -5.11
C PHE A 31 8.47 15.84 -5.57
N LYS A 32 7.96 14.67 -5.20
CA LYS A 32 6.57 14.29 -5.40
C LYS A 32 5.97 13.74 -4.11
N LYS A 33 4.65 13.68 -4.06
CA LYS A 33 3.89 12.94 -3.07
C LYS A 33 3.06 11.86 -3.74
N ILE A 34 2.98 10.71 -3.09
CA ILE A 34 1.99 9.68 -3.39
C ILE A 34 1.00 9.69 -2.24
N ILE A 35 -0.28 9.91 -2.53
CA ILE A 35 -1.33 10.01 -1.53
C ILE A 35 -2.33 8.90 -1.80
N PHE A 36 -2.49 7.98 -0.85
CA PHE A 36 -3.56 7.00 -0.87
C PHE A 36 -4.68 7.49 0.03
N TYR A 37 -5.90 7.56 -0.51
CA TYR A 37 -7.07 8.06 0.21
C TYR A 37 -7.94 6.91 0.69
N LYS A 38 -8.56 7.10 1.87
CA LYS A 38 -9.46 6.11 2.51
C LYS A 38 -8.80 4.73 2.57
N VAL A 39 -7.62 4.69 3.15
CA VAL A 39 -6.84 3.46 3.31
C VAL A 39 -7.59 2.50 4.23
N PHE A 40 -7.86 1.30 3.71
CA PHE A 40 -8.48 0.20 4.44
C PHE A 40 -7.45 -0.56 5.27
N ALA A 41 -6.32 -0.92 4.65
CA ALA A 41 -5.20 -1.59 5.30
C ALA A 41 -3.94 -1.49 4.44
N TYR A 42 -2.78 -1.68 5.03
CA TYR A 42 -1.52 -1.77 4.29
C TYR A 42 -0.55 -2.70 5.02
N HIS A 43 0.48 -3.13 4.29
CA HIS A 43 1.59 -3.87 4.86
C HIS A 43 2.86 -3.57 4.05
N PHE A 44 3.90 -3.17 4.75
CA PHE A 44 5.24 -3.00 4.21
C PHE A 44 6.20 -4.03 4.83
N SER A 45 7.19 -4.45 4.05
CA SER A 45 8.34 -5.20 4.52
C SER A 45 9.62 -4.43 4.20
N ASP A 46 10.69 -4.75 4.93
CA ASP A 46 12.03 -4.23 4.66
C ASP A 46 12.10 -2.69 4.68
N GLU A 47 11.35 -2.10 5.61
CA GLU A 47 11.33 -0.66 5.83
C GLU A 47 12.72 -0.14 6.19
N MET A 48 13.31 0.64 5.28
CA MET A 48 14.67 1.14 5.45
C MET A 48 14.88 2.49 4.79
N ALA A 49 15.87 3.24 5.27
CA ALA A 49 16.32 4.45 4.61
C ALA A 49 16.83 4.13 3.20
N TYR A 50 16.74 5.12 2.30
CA TYR A 50 17.16 5.01 0.90
C TYR A 50 16.37 4.01 0.06
N SER A 51 15.16 3.63 0.50
CA SER A 51 14.29 2.74 -0.27
C SER A 51 13.92 3.38 -1.61
N VAL A 52 14.05 2.63 -2.70
CA VAL A 52 13.81 3.12 -4.07
C VAL A 52 12.63 2.39 -4.70
N ILE A 53 11.69 3.16 -5.24
CA ILE A 53 10.51 2.62 -5.90
C ILE A 53 10.89 2.07 -7.27
N LEU A 54 10.53 0.80 -7.51
CA LEU A 54 10.58 0.17 -8.82
C LEU A 54 9.28 0.43 -9.58
N ASP A 55 8.14 0.10 -8.97
CA ASP A 55 6.83 0.37 -9.58
C ASP A 55 5.72 0.41 -8.53
N LEU A 56 4.62 1.06 -8.89
CA LEU A 56 3.35 1.05 -8.17
C LEU A 56 2.24 0.61 -9.14
N GLU A 57 1.68 -0.56 -8.89
CA GLU A 57 0.69 -1.17 -9.78
C GLU A 57 -0.62 -1.41 -9.05
N GLU A 58 -1.74 -1.05 -9.68
CA GLU A 58 -3.04 -1.55 -9.26
C GLU A 58 -3.24 -2.97 -9.80
N ARG A 59 -3.69 -3.88 -8.94
CA ARG A 59 -3.90 -5.30 -9.24
C ARG A 59 -5.27 -5.73 -8.70
N ASN A 60 -5.81 -6.82 -9.22
CA ASN A 60 -7.10 -7.32 -8.75
C ASN A 60 -7.01 -7.93 -7.33
N LEU A 61 -8.15 -8.02 -6.66
CA LEU A 61 -8.23 -8.61 -5.32
C LEU A 61 -7.87 -10.10 -5.29
N ASP A 62 -8.09 -10.84 -6.38
CA ASP A 62 -7.65 -12.25 -6.47
C ASP A 62 -6.13 -12.37 -6.24
N HIS A 63 -5.36 -11.44 -6.81
CA HIS A 63 -3.92 -11.37 -6.62
C HIS A 63 -3.55 -11.05 -5.17
N PHE A 64 -4.30 -10.16 -4.51
CA PHE A 64 -4.12 -9.85 -3.09
C PHE A 64 -4.24 -11.11 -2.23
N PHE A 65 -5.35 -11.85 -2.34
CA PHE A 65 -5.57 -13.06 -1.55
C PHE A 65 -4.56 -14.16 -1.86
N LYS A 66 -4.20 -14.32 -3.13
CA LYS A 66 -3.19 -15.31 -3.55
C LYS A 66 -1.82 -15.01 -2.96
N MET A 67 -1.34 -13.77 -3.07
CA MET A 67 0.00 -13.39 -2.61
C MET A 67 0.10 -13.28 -1.10
N ASN A 68 -0.98 -12.86 -0.43
CA ASN A 68 -0.98 -12.63 1.02
C ASN A 68 -1.56 -13.78 1.84
N LYS A 69 -1.88 -14.93 1.22
CA LYS A 69 -2.51 -16.08 1.91
C LYS A 69 -1.83 -16.46 3.22
N LYS A 70 -0.49 -16.55 3.22
CA LYS A 70 0.27 -16.89 4.42
C LYS A 70 0.15 -15.80 5.49
N LEU A 71 0.38 -14.54 5.10
CA LEU A 71 0.29 -13.38 6.00
C LEU A 71 -1.10 -13.24 6.63
N LEU A 72 -2.16 -13.40 5.83
CA LEU A 72 -3.54 -13.35 6.29
C LEU A 72 -3.82 -14.46 7.30
N ASN A 73 -3.45 -15.71 6.99
CA ASN A 73 -3.64 -16.83 7.91
C ASN A 73 -2.87 -16.66 9.23
N ASP A 74 -1.61 -16.24 9.15
CA ASP A 74 -0.74 -16.08 10.32
C ASP A 74 -1.23 -14.97 11.25
N ARG A 75 -1.87 -13.94 10.71
CA ARG A 75 -2.30 -12.75 11.47
C ARG A 75 -3.80 -12.65 11.73
N LYS A 76 -4.62 -13.54 11.14
CA LYS A 76 -6.08 -13.55 11.30
C LYS A 76 -6.52 -13.54 12.76
N ASN A 77 -5.93 -14.42 13.59
CA ASN A 77 -6.29 -14.55 15.00
C ASN A 77 -5.90 -13.33 15.86
N TYR A 78 -5.18 -12.37 15.28
CA TYR A 78 -4.85 -11.09 15.89
C TYR A 78 -5.75 -9.95 15.37
N GLY A 79 -6.81 -10.27 14.64
CA GLY A 79 -7.75 -9.30 14.08
C GLY A 79 -7.18 -8.46 12.94
N TRP A 80 -6.17 -8.96 12.23
CA TRP A 80 -5.52 -8.26 11.13
C TRP A 80 -5.91 -8.87 9.76
N PRO A 81 -6.10 -8.05 8.70
CA PRO A 81 -6.02 -6.59 8.69
C PRO A 81 -7.21 -5.91 9.38
N ILE A 82 -8.30 -6.65 9.54
CA ILE A 82 -9.48 -6.33 10.35
C ILE A 82 -10.01 -7.65 10.95
N MET A 83 -11.06 -7.59 11.77
CA MET A 83 -11.76 -8.80 12.23
C MET A 83 -12.61 -9.41 11.10
N TYR A 84 -12.46 -10.70 10.83
CA TYR A 84 -13.27 -11.49 9.88
C TYR A 84 -13.17 -12.99 10.19
N GLU A 85 -14.20 -13.73 9.81
CA GLU A 85 -14.33 -15.17 10.00
C GLU A 85 -13.72 -15.98 8.86
N ASP A 86 -13.78 -15.50 7.62
CA ASP A 86 -13.16 -16.16 6.46
C ASP A 86 -12.77 -15.17 5.34
N ASN A 87 -12.10 -15.69 4.31
CA ASN A 87 -11.63 -14.86 3.20
C ASN A 87 -12.77 -14.26 2.37
N ASP A 88 -13.95 -14.87 2.35
CA ASP A 88 -15.11 -14.35 1.61
C ASP A 88 -15.71 -13.15 2.34
N GLU A 89 -15.79 -13.20 3.68
CA GLU A 89 -16.16 -12.05 4.49
C GLU A 89 -15.13 -10.92 4.36
N LEU A 90 -13.83 -11.22 4.43
CA LEU A 90 -12.79 -10.21 4.25
C LEU A 90 -12.89 -9.56 2.86
N ARG A 91 -13.09 -10.37 1.81
CA ARG A 91 -13.30 -9.85 0.46
C ARG A 91 -14.48 -8.90 0.41
N LYS A 92 -15.62 -9.31 0.96
CA LYS A 92 -16.83 -8.49 0.96
C LYS A 92 -16.59 -7.14 1.64
N LYS A 93 -15.88 -7.12 2.77
CA LYS A 93 -15.54 -5.88 3.49
C LYS A 93 -14.62 -4.95 2.70
N ILE A 94 -13.64 -5.51 1.97
CA ILE A 94 -12.76 -4.74 1.07
C ILE A 94 -13.56 -4.14 -0.10
N GLU A 95 -14.48 -4.91 -0.67
CA GLU A 95 -15.35 -4.47 -1.77
C GLU A 95 -16.35 -3.40 -1.30
N GLU A 96 -16.94 -3.57 -0.11
CA GLU A 96 -17.83 -2.59 0.54
C GLU A 96 -17.11 -1.28 0.90
N SER A 97 -15.81 -1.33 1.19
CA SER A 97 -15.00 -0.13 1.40
C SER A 97 -14.50 0.52 0.10
N HIS A 98 -14.88 -0.03 -1.06
CA HIS A 98 -14.41 0.41 -2.39
C HIS A 98 -12.88 0.40 -2.52
N ALA A 99 -12.19 -0.44 -1.76
CA ALA A 99 -10.73 -0.43 -1.73
C ALA A 99 -10.14 -1.24 -2.89
N ASN A 100 -9.22 -0.61 -3.61
CA ASN A 100 -8.41 -1.20 -4.65
C ASN A 100 -7.08 -1.70 -4.07
N TYR A 101 -6.49 -2.70 -4.70
CA TYR A 101 -5.22 -3.29 -4.28
C TYR A 101 -4.04 -2.73 -5.06
N TYR A 102 -3.20 -1.96 -4.37
CA TYR A 102 -1.99 -1.37 -4.90
C TYR A 102 -0.76 -2.13 -4.41
N LEU A 103 0.04 -2.63 -5.32
CA LEU A 103 1.32 -3.29 -5.05
C LEU A 103 2.46 -2.30 -5.30
N MET A 104 3.21 -1.96 -4.25
CA MET A 104 4.40 -1.14 -4.31
C MET A 104 5.63 -2.05 -4.31
N ARG A 105 6.36 -2.07 -5.43
CA ARG A 105 7.62 -2.80 -5.55
C ARG A 105 8.77 -1.83 -5.38
N SER A 106 9.77 -2.26 -4.62
CA SER A 106 11.05 -1.58 -4.51
C SER A 106 12.10 -2.27 -5.37
N SER A 107 13.02 -1.47 -5.92
CA SER A 107 14.28 -1.97 -6.46
C SER A 107 15.30 -2.15 -5.34
N TYR A 108 15.10 -1.43 -4.23
CA TYR A 108 15.89 -1.54 -3.02
C TYR A 108 15.06 -1.12 -1.79
N GLY A 109 15.11 -1.92 -0.72
CA GLY A 109 14.43 -1.63 0.54
C GLY A 109 12.93 -1.84 0.51
N MET A 110 12.18 -0.88 1.03
CA MET A 110 10.79 -1.01 1.43
C MET A 110 9.85 -1.31 0.27
N GLY A 111 9.21 -2.48 0.32
CA GLY A 111 8.15 -2.88 -0.60
C GLY A 111 6.91 -3.32 0.15
N GLY A 112 5.81 -3.57 -0.55
CA GLY A 112 4.59 -4.04 0.08
C GLY A 112 3.34 -3.71 -0.71
N TRP A 113 2.24 -3.54 0.00
CA TRP A 113 0.95 -3.24 -0.63
C TRP A 113 0.05 -2.39 0.25
N ILE A 114 -0.92 -1.77 -0.41
CA ILE A 114 -1.91 -0.87 0.15
C ILE A 114 -3.28 -1.27 -0.40
N LEU A 115 -4.28 -1.35 0.48
CA LEU A 115 -5.70 -1.38 0.13
C LEU A 115 -6.27 0.02 0.40
N ALA A 116 -6.70 0.73 -0.64
CA ALA A 116 -7.19 2.11 -0.53
C ALA A 116 -8.21 2.41 -1.63
N GLU A 117 -9.10 3.39 -1.42
CA GLU A 117 -10.10 3.75 -2.43
C GLU A 117 -9.44 4.31 -3.70
N SER A 118 -8.48 5.23 -3.55
CA SER A 118 -7.79 5.85 -4.66
C SER A 118 -6.34 6.19 -4.32
N VAL A 119 -5.54 6.49 -5.35
CA VAL A 119 -4.18 7.00 -5.22
C VAL A 119 -3.96 8.19 -6.17
N GLU A 120 -3.28 9.22 -5.68
CA GLU A 120 -2.85 10.37 -6.46
C GLU A 120 -1.34 10.57 -6.35
N ILE A 121 -0.73 11.05 -7.44
CA ILE A 121 0.67 11.44 -7.48
C ILE A 121 0.70 12.92 -7.85
N ILE A 122 1.29 13.74 -6.98
CA ILE A 122 1.37 15.20 -7.15
C ILE A 122 2.80 15.69 -7.00
N ASP A 123 3.17 16.72 -7.75
CA ASP A 123 4.42 17.45 -7.52
C ASP A 123 4.36 18.20 -6.18
N SER A 124 5.49 18.31 -5.49
CA SER A 124 5.57 18.89 -4.14
C SER A 124 6.58 20.02 -4.00
#